data_AF-A0A3C0ZLE9-F1
#
_entry.id   AF-A0A3C0ZLE9-F1
#
_cell.length_a   1.000
_cell.length_b   1.000
_cell.length_c   1.000
_cell.angle_alpha   90.00
_cell.angle_beta   90.00
_cell.angle_gamma   90.00
#
_symmetry.space_group_name_H-M   'P 1'
#
loop_
_entity.id
_entity.type
_entity.pdbx_description
1 polymer ?
#
loop_
_entity_poly.entity_id
_entity_poly.type
_entity_poly.pdbx_seq_one_letter_code
_entity_poly.pdbx_strand_id
1 'polypeptide(L)'
;MIPASEVSFLLPLLLYAETHYRFRYWFSFLKKNEPELLADAPHRIEPATPLPLLILAKDADRYPSILREIRVDVRSAGQTVLAKRLLGDSVQLTEPLWWKIFTLDVSTCHGWIDLDVTLVIESNGSIRTYHNDNYRTASHAPLRVYVATEPLPRFPHLHVGDAHTHSNYTADQVEFGSPLEAARVLCEAMGLSFFCVTDHSYDLDDRLDSYLINDPELPKWKSLNREIDALNEHQTNVSIVRGEEVTCRSEHGRNVHLLLLGGRRFFSGSGDGAEQWLRTRSEHSVQEILQRKDPGVLAFAAHPREPVPFLQRMLLGRGNWSGKDLHDDNLDGIQFLNGKIDEGYRDGYEKWIAQLLRGRRIVALAGNDAHGNFSRFRQLSIPFVSLRESDNQVFGRMRTGVKVDMPLSEKAILEGISLGRAILTDGPVIDAVVQNAYGGKCTFGGTSHGATHHLSVRVLSSEEFGYIQSLRVLIGEIGSNLEKTLLEHNYGQGFDRSESVTLSPTRPSYVRFEAFTSRENTFDNRQHFCLTNPIWIDL
;
A
#
# COMPACT_ATOMS: atom_id res chain seq x y z
N MET A 1 13.22 28.69 -44.03
CA MET A 1 13.51 27.32 -43.53
C MET A 1 12.95 27.19 -42.12
N ILE A 2 11.70 26.72 -42.05
CA ILE A 2 10.88 26.26 -40.92
C ILE A 2 9.88 25.29 -41.61
N PRO A 3 9.34 24.21 -41.02
CA PRO A 3 9.83 23.25 -40.02
C PRO A 3 9.73 21.79 -40.56
N ALA A 4 10.28 20.82 -39.82
CA ALA A 4 9.82 19.44 -39.90
C ALA A 4 8.64 19.29 -38.93
N SER A 5 7.44 19.28 -39.50
CA SER A 5 6.15 19.18 -38.84
C SER A 5 5.92 17.83 -38.18
N GLU A 6 5.41 17.89 -36.95
CA GLU A 6 4.25 17.12 -36.47
C GLU A 6 4.11 15.68 -36.97
N VAL A 7 4.55 14.74 -36.14
CA VAL A 7 3.90 13.44 -36.04
C VAL A 7 3.18 13.40 -34.70
N SER A 8 1.95 13.93 -34.69
CA SER A 8 0.97 13.71 -33.63
C SER A 8 0.53 12.24 -33.66
N PHE A 9 1.16 11.40 -32.84
CA PHE A 9 0.51 10.18 -32.36
C PHE A 9 -0.22 10.52 -31.07
N LEU A 10 -1.54 10.60 -31.17
CA LEU A 10 -2.50 10.52 -30.06
C LEU A 10 -2.18 9.26 -29.25
N LEU A 11 -1.60 9.43 -28.06
CA LEU A 11 -1.32 8.33 -27.15
C LEU A 11 -2.22 8.46 -25.91
N PRO A 12 -2.98 7.41 -25.58
CA PRO A 12 -3.72 7.32 -24.33
C PRO A 12 -2.80 7.05 -23.14
N LEU A 13 -3.35 7.24 -21.95
CA LEU A 13 -2.67 7.44 -20.68
C LEU A 13 -2.08 6.15 -20.12
N LEU A 14 -0.90 6.28 -19.49
CA LEU A 14 -0.19 5.23 -18.76
C LEU A 14 -0.86 5.04 -17.40
N LEU A 15 -1.32 3.81 -17.10
CA LEU A 15 -1.57 3.10 -15.81
C LEU A 15 -2.32 1.77 -16.16
N TYR A 16 -2.39 0.74 -15.31
CA TYR A 16 -2.79 -0.71 -15.52
C TYR A 16 -3.64 -1.18 -16.75
N ALA A 17 -3.49 -2.47 -17.06
CA ALA A 17 -3.94 -3.08 -18.30
C ALA A 17 -5.33 -3.66 -18.23
N GLU A 18 -6.34 -2.82 -18.38
CA GLU A 18 -7.63 -3.35 -18.81
C GLU A 18 -7.46 -3.91 -20.23
N THR A 19 -7.37 -5.24 -20.32
CA THR A 19 -7.17 -5.91 -21.61
C THR A 19 -8.40 -5.74 -22.49
N HIS A 20 -9.57 -5.50 -21.93
CA HIS A 20 -10.82 -5.41 -22.69
C HIS A 20 -11.11 -4.03 -23.29
N TYR A 21 -10.47 -2.97 -22.79
CA TYR A 21 -10.65 -1.62 -23.30
C TYR A 21 -9.91 -1.38 -24.63
N ARG A 22 -10.53 -0.58 -25.49
CA ARG A 22 -9.91 -0.03 -26.71
C ARG A 22 -10.63 1.24 -27.14
N PHE A 23 -9.89 2.17 -27.74
CA PHE A 23 -10.52 3.24 -28.49
C PHE A 23 -11.26 2.70 -29.72
N ARG A 24 -12.39 3.33 -30.05
CA ARG A 24 -13.33 2.91 -31.12
C ARG A 24 -12.70 2.68 -32.50
N TYR A 25 -11.46 3.13 -32.73
CA TYR A 25 -10.73 3.00 -34.00
C TYR A 25 -9.26 2.55 -33.86
N TRP A 26 -8.84 2.10 -32.67
CA TRP A 26 -7.45 1.69 -32.42
C TRP A 26 -7.37 0.20 -32.09
N PHE A 27 -6.27 -0.43 -32.52
CA PHE A 27 -5.95 -1.80 -32.14
C PHE A 27 -5.34 -1.82 -30.74
N SER A 28 -5.62 -2.88 -29.99
CA SER A 28 -4.97 -3.17 -28.71
C SER A 28 -4.29 -4.52 -28.82
N PHE A 29 -2.97 -4.55 -28.68
CA PHE A 29 -2.21 -5.80 -28.61
C PHE A 29 -2.48 -6.55 -27.33
N LEU A 30 -2.91 -5.87 -26.27
CA LEU A 30 -3.26 -6.48 -24.99
C LEU A 30 -4.64 -7.12 -25.02
N LYS A 31 -5.51 -6.72 -25.97
CA LYS A 31 -6.89 -7.18 -26.01
C LYS A 31 -7.06 -8.65 -26.30
N LYS A 32 -7.91 -9.26 -25.48
CA LYS A 32 -8.35 -10.64 -25.59
C LYS A 32 -9.88 -10.73 -25.60
N ASN A 33 -10.41 -11.84 -26.09
CA ASN A 33 -11.84 -12.14 -26.09
C ASN A 33 -12.09 -13.33 -25.15
N GLU A 34 -11.56 -13.24 -23.93
CA GLU A 34 -11.60 -14.22 -22.84
C GLU A 34 -11.59 -13.41 -21.54
N PRO A 35 -12.11 -13.94 -20.42
CA PRO A 35 -12.00 -13.22 -19.16
C PRO A 35 -10.54 -13.02 -18.79
N GLU A 36 -10.23 -11.96 -18.04
CA GLU A 36 -8.90 -11.74 -17.48
C GLU A 36 -8.68 -12.77 -16.37
N LEU A 37 -7.68 -13.64 -16.55
CA LEU A 37 -7.35 -14.68 -15.60
C LEU A 37 -6.06 -14.32 -14.90
N LEU A 38 -6.07 -14.41 -13.58
CA LEU A 38 -4.93 -14.12 -12.74
C LEU A 38 -4.86 -15.11 -11.57
N ALA A 39 -3.68 -15.64 -11.34
CA ALA A 39 -3.27 -16.30 -10.12
C ALA A 39 -2.31 -15.37 -9.37
N ASP A 40 -2.52 -15.19 -8.08
CA ASP A 40 -1.63 -14.44 -7.21
C ASP A 40 -1.50 -15.10 -5.82
N ALA A 41 -0.45 -14.74 -5.10
CA ALA A 41 -0.13 -15.27 -3.79
C ALA A 41 0.55 -14.16 -2.98
N PRO A 42 0.56 -14.21 -1.64
CA PRO A 42 1.31 -13.23 -0.86
C PRO A 42 2.82 -13.37 -1.12
N HIS A 43 3.57 -12.27 -1.15
CA HIS A 43 5.03 -12.32 -1.35
C HIS A 43 5.79 -13.00 -0.19
N ARG A 44 5.18 -13.11 0.99
CA ARG A 44 5.67 -13.85 2.16
C ARG A 44 4.53 -14.54 2.89
N ILE A 45 4.83 -15.52 3.73
CA ILE A 45 3.89 -16.04 4.72
C ILE A 45 4.55 -16.22 6.09
N GLU A 46 3.75 -16.08 7.15
CA GLU A 46 4.12 -16.40 8.53
C GLU A 46 4.47 -17.90 8.70
N PRO A 47 5.32 -18.25 9.67
CA PRO A 47 5.65 -19.64 9.97
C PRO A 47 4.40 -20.47 10.25
N ALA A 48 4.41 -21.72 9.79
CA ALA A 48 3.32 -22.68 9.96
C ALA A 48 1.94 -22.20 9.43
N THR A 49 1.90 -21.12 8.65
CA THR A 49 0.67 -20.64 8.02
C THR A 49 0.50 -21.31 6.65
N PRO A 50 -0.67 -21.89 6.35
CA PRO A 50 -0.92 -22.39 5.01
C PRO A 50 -0.87 -21.26 3.97
N LEU A 51 -0.38 -21.55 2.76
CA LEU A 51 -0.24 -20.55 1.72
C LEU A 51 -1.57 -20.33 0.98
N PRO A 52 -2.19 -19.14 1.03
CA PRO A 52 -3.34 -18.82 0.20
C PRO A 52 -2.90 -18.53 -1.24
N LEU A 53 -3.44 -19.28 -2.19
CA LEU A 53 -3.36 -19.00 -3.62
C LEU A 53 -4.69 -18.42 -4.09
N LEU A 54 -4.69 -17.16 -4.52
CA LEU A 54 -5.84 -16.48 -5.11
C LEU A 54 -5.91 -16.79 -6.60
N ILE A 55 -7.06 -17.24 -7.08
CA ILE A 55 -7.39 -17.28 -8.51
C ILE A 55 -8.55 -16.33 -8.76
N LEU A 56 -8.44 -15.53 -9.81
CA LEU A 56 -9.39 -14.51 -10.21
C LEU A 56 -9.70 -14.62 -11.71
N ALA A 57 -10.97 -14.41 -12.05
CA ALA A 57 -11.47 -14.26 -13.41
C ALA A 57 -12.37 -13.01 -13.49
N LYS A 58 -11.90 -11.96 -14.17
CA LYS A 58 -12.62 -10.70 -14.39
C LYS A 58 -13.26 -10.65 -15.78
N ASP A 59 -14.37 -9.92 -15.90
CA ASP A 59 -15.17 -9.75 -17.11
C ASP A 59 -15.72 -11.07 -17.68
N ALA A 60 -15.98 -12.07 -16.82
CA ALA A 60 -16.48 -13.37 -17.28
C ALA A 60 -17.97 -13.35 -17.65
N ASP A 61 -18.72 -12.33 -17.24
CA ASP A 61 -20.05 -12.01 -17.75
C ASP A 61 -20.01 -11.58 -19.23
N ARG A 62 -18.98 -10.81 -19.61
CA ARG A 62 -18.75 -10.33 -20.99
C ARG A 62 -18.09 -11.38 -21.87
N TYR A 63 -17.26 -12.24 -21.27
CA TYR A 63 -16.55 -13.32 -21.94
C TYR A 63 -16.81 -14.66 -21.23
N PRO A 64 -18.03 -15.22 -21.31
CA PRO A 64 -18.34 -16.48 -20.65
C PRO A 64 -17.40 -17.61 -21.07
N SER A 65 -16.95 -18.38 -20.07
CA SER A 65 -16.02 -19.48 -20.29
C SER A 65 -16.20 -20.56 -19.22
N ILE A 66 -15.53 -21.70 -19.42
CA ILE A 66 -15.51 -22.79 -18.46
C ILE A 66 -14.08 -22.97 -17.98
N LEU A 67 -13.82 -22.79 -16.70
CA LEU A 67 -12.56 -23.13 -16.07
C LEU A 67 -12.53 -24.64 -15.80
N ARG A 68 -11.79 -25.37 -16.63
CA ARG A 68 -11.74 -26.84 -16.63
C ARG A 68 -10.80 -27.39 -15.57
N GLU A 69 -9.66 -26.72 -15.37
CA GLU A 69 -8.62 -27.18 -14.46
C GLU A 69 -7.84 -26.00 -13.88
N ILE A 70 -7.49 -26.13 -12.60
CA ILE A 70 -6.41 -25.38 -11.98
C ILE A 70 -5.43 -26.42 -11.42
N ARG A 71 -4.18 -26.35 -11.84
CA ARG A 71 -3.07 -27.12 -11.27
C ARG A 71 -2.03 -26.15 -10.73
N VAL A 72 -1.46 -26.47 -9.57
CA VAL A 72 -0.30 -25.75 -9.03
C VAL A 72 0.86 -26.70 -8.85
N ASP A 73 2.03 -26.26 -9.30
CA ASP A 73 3.32 -26.90 -9.06
C ASP A 73 4.15 -25.95 -8.19
N VAL A 74 4.42 -26.34 -6.94
CA VAL A 74 5.25 -25.59 -5.99
C VAL A 74 6.67 -26.16 -6.04
N ARG A 75 7.66 -25.29 -6.24
CA ARG A 75 9.07 -25.66 -6.29
C ARG A 75 9.83 -24.99 -5.14
N SER A 76 10.65 -25.76 -4.45
CA SER A 76 11.61 -25.28 -3.45
C SER A 76 13.01 -25.73 -3.86
N ALA A 77 13.98 -24.82 -3.86
CA ALA A 77 15.35 -25.08 -4.33
C ALA A 77 15.41 -25.78 -5.72
N GLY A 78 14.49 -25.42 -6.63
CA GLY A 78 14.38 -25.99 -7.97
C GLY A 78 13.70 -27.37 -8.05
N GLN A 79 13.33 -27.99 -6.93
CA GLN A 79 12.64 -29.28 -6.88
C GLN A 79 11.14 -29.08 -6.63
N THR A 80 10.30 -29.81 -7.37
CA THR A 80 8.85 -29.82 -7.10
C THR A 80 8.57 -30.52 -5.78
N VAL A 81 8.01 -29.79 -4.82
CA VAL A 81 7.68 -30.26 -3.48
C VAL A 81 6.18 -30.52 -3.30
N LEU A 82 5.35 -29.86 -4.11
CA LEU A 82 3.91 -30.08 -4.15
C LEU A 82 3.43 -29.93 -5.60
N ALA A 83 2.62 -30.87 -6.06
CA ALA A 83 1.90 -30.78 -7.33
C ALA A 83 0.44 -31.16 -7.06
N LYS A 84 -0.49 -30.25 -7.30
CA LYS A 84 -1.89 -30.45 -6.91
C LYS A 84 -2.86 -29.91 -7.95
N ARG A 85 -3.88 -30.70 -8.28
CA ARG A 85 -5.08 -30.23 -8.97
C ARG A 85 -6.03 -29.65 -7.92
N LEU A 86 -6.43 -28.40 -8.11
CA LEU A 86 -7.17 -27.62 -7.11
C LEU A 86 -8.68 -27.65 -7.32
N LEU A 87 -9.14 -27.82 -8.57
CA LEU A 87 -10.54 -27.99 -8.88
C LEU A 87 -10.95 -29.46 -8.87
N GLY A 88 -12.06 -29.75 -8.17
CA GLY A 88 -12.76 -31.03 -8.26
C GLY A 88 -13.56 -31.15 -9.56
N ASP A 89 -14.36 -30.12 -9.86
CA ASP A 89 -15.18 -30.02 -11.08
C ASP A 89 -14.88 -28.73 -11.84
N SER A 90 -15.26 -28.69 -13.11
CA SER A 90 -15.16 -27.47 -13.91
C SER A 90 -16.12 -26.39 -13.42
N VAL A 91 -15.68 -25.13 -13.44
CA VAL A 91 -16.47 -23.98 -12.99
C VAL A 91 -16.94 -23.18 -14.20
N GLN A 92 -18.23 -22.84 -14.25
CA GLN A 92 -18.75 -21.90 -15.23
C GLN A 92 -18.43 -20.48 -14.77
N LEU A 93 -17.76 -19.71 -15.63
CA LEU A 93 -17.41 -18.32 -15.37
C LEU A 93 -18.39 -17.42 -16.13
N THR A 94 -19.31 -16.79 -15.40
CA THR A 94 -20.39 -15.94 -15.95
C THR A 94 -20.61 -14.65 -15.17
N GLU A 95 -19.89 -14.46 -14.06
CA GLU A 95 -20.01 -13.27 -13.22
C GLU A 95 -19.00 -12.21 -13.64
N PRO A 96 -19.25 -10.91 -13.37
CA PRO A 96 -18.29 -9.84 -13.66
C PRO A 96 -16.93 -10.06 -12.99
N LEU A 97 -16.95 -10.65 -11.79
CA LEU A 97 -15.76 -11.03 -11.05
C LEU A 97 -16.00 -12.36 -10.34
N TRP A 98 -15.30 -13.40 -10.78
CA TRP A 98 -15.22 -14.66 -10.04
C TRP A 98 -13.85 -14.77 -9.38
N TRP A 99 -13.81 -15.22 -8.13
CA TRP A 99 -12.54 -15.45 -7.44
C TRP A 99 -12.66 -16.61 -6.44
N LYS A 100 -11.52 -17.21 -6.11
CA LYS A 100 -11.42 -18.24 -5.08
C LYS A 100 -10.02 -18.31 -4.48
N ILE A 101 -9.94 -18.54 -3.18
CA ILE A 101 -8.70 -18.88 -2.49
C ILE A 101 -8.58 -20.41 -2.38
N PHE A 102 -7.41 -20.93 -2.75
CA PHE A 102 -7.01 -22.29 -2.50
C PHE A 102 -5.87 -22.32 -1.49
N THR A 103 -6.04 -23.10 -0.43
CA THR A 103 -5.01 -23.25 0.58
C THR A 103 -4.04 -24.36 0.20
N LEU A 104 -2.75 -24.03 0.16
CA LEU A 104 -1.66 -24.95 -0.11
C LEU A 104 -0.89 -25.23 1.17
N ASP A 105 -0.63 -26.52 1.42
CA ASP A 105 0.23 -26.94 2.52
C ASP A 105 1.69 -26.85 2.06
N VAL A 106 2.40 -25.88 2.62
CA VAL A 106 3.83 -25.64 2.39
C VAL A 106 4.61 -25.74 3.70
N SER A 107 4.08 -26.45 4.71
CA SER A 107 4.66 -26.51 6.06
C SER A 107 6.07 -27.11 6.10
N THR A 108 6.45 -27.87 5.07
CA THR A 108 7.78 -28.48 4.90
C THR A 108 8.77 -27.58 4.17
N CYS A 109 8.33 -26.43 3.68
CA CYS A 109 9.15 -25.48 2.92
C CYS A 109 9.65 -24.37 3.84
N HIS A 110 10.85 -23.87 3.55
CA HIS A 110 11.43 -22.68 4.17
C HIS A 110 12.15 -21.86 3.11
N GLY A 111 12.15 -20.54 3.27
CA GLY A 111 12.77 -19.64 2.29
C GLY A 111 11.93 -19.49 1.02
N TRP A 112 12.59 -19.19 -0.10
CA TRP A 112 11.91 -18.97 -1.37
C TRP A 112 11.34 -20.24 -1.98
N ILE A 113 10.06 -20.19 -2.29
CA ILE A 113 9.37 -21.13 -3.17
C ILE A 113 8.83 -20.40 -4.40
N ASP A 114 8.70 -21.14 -5.48
CA ASP A 114 8.11 -20.69 -6.74
C ASP A 114 6.81 -21.47 -7.00
N LEU A 115 5.73 -20.77 -7.31
CA LEU A 115 4.43 -21.33 -7.66
C LEU A 115 4.18 -21.15 -9.15
N ASP A 116 4.04 -22.26 -9.86
CA ASP A 116 3.61 -22.27 -11.26
C ASP A 116 2.17 -22.77 -11.34
N VAL A 117 1.24 -21.87 -11.65
CA VAL A 117 -0.19 -22.16 -11.68
C VAL A 117 -0.64 -22.33 -13.11
N THR A 118 -1.02 -23.55 -13.47
CA THR A 118 -1.62 -23.87 -14.76
C THR A 118 -3.14 -23.68 -14.70
N LEU A 119 -3.68 -22.86 -15.60
CA LEU A 119 -5.11 -22.61 -15.76
C LEU A 119 -5.56 -23.16 -17.12
N VAL A 120 -6.50 -24.11 -17.12
CA VAL A 120 -7.09 -24.63 -18.37
C VAL A 120 -8.51 -24.11 -18.49
N ILE A 121 -8.77 -23.36 -19.56
CA ILE A 121 -10.09 -22.81 -19.85
C ILE A 121 -10.64 -23.32 -21.17
N GLU A 122 -11.95 -23.36 -21.27
CA GLU A 122 -12.68 -23.52 -22.53
C GLU A 122 -13.48 -22.27 -22.81
N SER A 123 -13.22 -21.65 -23.96
CA SER A 123 -13.96 -20.48 -24.44
C SER A 123 -14.16 -20.60 -25.95
N ASN A 124 -15.37 -20.29 -26.42
CA ASN A 124 -15.74 -20.35 -27.83
C ASN A 124 -15.40 -21.71 -28.49
N GLY A 125 -15.64 -22.81 -27.79
CA GLY A 125 -15.37 -24.19 -28.26
C GLY A 125 -13.88 -24.56 -28.37
N SER A 126 -12.98 -23.69 -27.89
CA SER A 126 -11.53 -23.94 -27.87
C SER A 126 -11.03 -24.09 -26.43
N ILE A 127 -10.20 -25.11 -26.19
CA ILE A 127 -9.49 -25.30 -24.92
C ILE A 127 -8.13 -24.61 -25.00
N ARG A 128 -7.78 -23.84 -23.97
CA ARG A 128 -6.52 -23.10 -23.87
C ARG A 128 -5.92 -23.30 -22.49
N THR A 129 -4.58 -23.28 -22.43
CA THR A 129 -3.81 -23.41 -21.20
C THR A 129 -2.97 -22.16 -20.98
N TYR A 130 -3.02 -21.63 -19.77
CA TYR A 130 -2.29 -20.45 -19.33
C TYR A 130 -1.46 -20.76 -18.08
N HIS A 131 -0.40 -19.98 -17.87
CA HIS A 131 0.46 -20.07 -16.69
C HIS A 131 0.42 -18.75 -15.93
N ASN A 132 -0.03 -18.81 -14.68
CA ASN A 132 -0.20 -17.71 -13.73
C ASN A 132 -1.20 -16.62 -14.16
N ASP A 133 -1.22 -16.21 -15.41
CA ASP A 133 -2.17 -15.26 -15.96
C ASP A 133 -2.35 -15.48 -17.47
N ASN A 134 -3.38 -14.87 -18.05
CA ASN A 134 -3.61 -14.92 -19.49
C ASN A 134 -3.27 -13.59 -20.20
N TYR A 135 -2.52 -12.71 -19.52
CA TYR A 135 -2.19 -11.37 -20.01
C TYR A 135 -1.14 -11.42 -21.10
N ARG A 136 -1.38 -10.73 -22.21
CA ARG A 136 -0.37 -10.65 -23.27
C ARG A 136 0.83 -9.85 -22.80
N THR A 137 2.03 -10.28 -23.20
CA THR A 137 3.32 -9.63 -22.90
C THR A 137 3.80 -9.69 -21.44
N ALA A 138 3.00 -10.24 -20.51
CA ALA A 138 3.50 -10.59 -19.18
C ALA A 138 4.57 -11.69 -19.29
N SER A 139 5.45 -11.79 -18.29
CA SER A 139 6.45 -12.87 -18.28
C SER A 139 5.84 -14.25 -18.05
N HIS A 140 4.66 -14.31 -17.42
CA HIS A 140 4.04 -15.53 -16.90
C HIS A 140 4.94 -16.30 -15.93
N ALA A 141 6.01 -15.67 -15.43
CA ALA A 141 6.98 -16.33 -14.56
C ALA A 141 6.30 -16.79 -13.26
N PRO A 142 6.77 -17.89 -12.63
CA PRO A 142 6.25 -18.36 -11.37
C PRO A 142 6.13 -17.26 -10.30
N LEU A 143 5.08 -17.35 -9.48
CA LEU A 143 4.90 -16.45 -8.34
C LEU A 143 5.92 -16.82 -7.26
N ARG A 144 6.66 -15.85 -6.72
CA ARG A 144 7.68 -16.11 -5.70
C ARG A 144 7.13 -15.76 -4.33
N VAL A 145 7.24 -16.70 -3.39
CA VAL A 145 6.78 -16.54 -2.02
C VAL A 145 7.89 -16.91 -1.06
N TYR A 146 8.12 -16.07 -0.06
CA TYR A 146 9.05 -16.38 1.03
C TYR A 146 8.30 -17.05 2.20
N VAL A 147 8.64 -18.31 2.50
CA VAL A 147 8.10 -19.03 3.66
C VAL A 147 9.00 -18.76 4.86
N ALA A 148 8.54 -17.88 5.76
CA ALA A 148 9.33 -17.45 6.90
C ALA A 148 9.53 -18.56 7.93
N THR A 149 10.70 -18.57 8.57
CA THR A 149 11.02 -19.44 9.72
C THR A 149 10.66 -18.80 11.05
N GLU A 150 10.57 -17.48 11.09
CA GLU A 150 10.22 -16.67 12.26
C GLU A 150 9.06 -15.71 11.93
N PRO A 151 8.23 -15.35 12.91
CA PRO A 151 7.20 -14.33 12.71
C PRO A 151 7.78 -12.96 12.33
N LEU A 152 6.94 -12.10 11.77
CA LEU A 152 7.29 -10.68 11.62
C LEU A 152 7.79 -10.09 12.95
N PRO A 153 8.89 -9.32 12.95
CA PRO A 153 9.33 -8.58 14.13
C PRO A 153 8.19 -7.73 14.69
N ARG A 154 7.87 -7.91 15.98
CA ARG A 154 6.73 -7.25 16.61
C ARG A 154 6.93 -7.08 18.12
N PHE A 155 6.47 -5.94 18.63
CA PHE A 155 6.32 -5.68 20.06
C PHE A 155 4.86 -5.88 20.50
N PRO A 156 4.59 -6.13 21.79
CA PRO A 156 3.22 -6.10 22.31
C PRO A 156 2.51 -4.80 21.92
N HIS A 157 1.23 -4.90 21.57
CA HIS A 157 0.38 -3.78 21.18
C HIS A 157 0.76 -3.08 19.86
N LEU A 158 1.84 -3.49 19.18
CA LEU A 158 2.22 -2.97 17.87
C LEU A 158 1.60 -3.84 16.78
N HIS A 159 0.64 -3.28 16.04
CA HIS A 159 -0.02 -3.94 14.92
C HIS A 159 0.54 -3.38 13.62
N VAL A 160 0.95 -4.26 12.70
CA VAL A 160 1.62 -3.85 11.46
C VAL A 160 0.67 -4.09 10.28
N GLY A 161 0.57 -3.14 9.37
CA GLY A 161 -0.37 -3.20 8.24
C GLY A 161 0.04 -2.33 7.06
N ASP A 162 -0.77 -2.35 6.01
CA ASP A 162 -0.59 -1.55 4.80
C ASP A 162 -1.56 -0.36 4.81
N ALA A 163 -1.05 0.87 4.81
CA ALA A 163 -1.91 2.05 4.97
C ALA A 163 -2.47 2.63 3.65
N HIS A 164 -2.19 2.01 2.50
CA HIS A 164 -2.70 2.46 1.21
C HIS A 164 -2.81 1.27 0.24
N THR A 165 -4.04 0.82 -0.04
CA THR A 165 -4.33 -0.30 -0.94
C THR A 165 -5.65 -0.09 -1.68
N HIS A 166 -5.78 -0.69 -2.86
CA HIS A 166 -6.98 -0.64 -3.70
C HIS A 166 -7.65 -2.00 -3.77
N SER A 167 -8.98 -1.99 -3.70
CA SER A 167 -9.83 -3.16 -3.77
C SER A 167 -10.47 -3.31 -5.15
N ASN A 168 -11.32 -4.33 -5.31
CA ASN A 168 -12.10 -4.53 -6.52
C ASN A 168 -13.14 -3.42 -6.79
N TYR A 169 -13.25 -2.41 -5.91
CA TYR A 169 -14.07 -1.22 -6.13
C TYR A 169 -13.34 -0.13 -6.92
N THR A 170 -12.00 -0.08 -6.88
CA THR A 170 -11.18 0.54 -7.95
C THR A 170 -11.29 -0.37 -9.16
N ALA A 171 -11.95 0.10 -10.21
CA ALA A 171 -12.30 -0.70 -11.37
C ALA A 171 -12.60 0.21 -12.56
N ASP A 172 -11.57 0.81 -13.15
CA ASP A 172 -11.68 1.68 -14.33
C ASP A 172 -10.97 1.05 -15.55
N GLN A 173 -10.67 1.87 -16.57
CA GLN A 173 -10.03 1.39 -17.81
C GLN A 173 -8.53 1.07 -17.65
N VAL A 174 -8.04 1.31 -16.45
CA VAL A 174 -6.67 1.61 -16.16
C VAL A 174 -6.27 0.94 -14.86
N GLU A 175 -7.11 0.67 -13.88
CA GLU A 175 -6.75 0.16 -12.56
C GLU A 175 -7.84 -0.79 -12.04
N PHE A 176 -7.40 -1.86 -11.36
CA PHE A 176 -8.29 -2.83 -10.74
C PHE A 176 -7.64 -3.45 -9.50
N GLY A 177 -8.33 -3.45 -8.37
CA GLY A 177 -7.81 -4.04 -7.13
C GLY A 177 -8.38 -5.42 -6.78
N SER A 178 -7.94 -5.97 -5.65
CA SER A 178 -8.34 -7.31 -5.21
C SER A 178 -9.64 -7.33 -4.40
N PRO A 179 -10.43 -8.43 -4.41
CA PRO A 179 -11.55 -8.63 -3.49
C PRO A 179 -11.14 -8.43 -2.02
N LEU A 180 -11.95 -7.72 -1.24
CA LEU A 180 -11.63 -7.40 0.17
C LEU A 180 -11.45 -8.64 1.04
N GLU A 181 -12.34 -9.62 0.90
CA GLU A 181 -12.24 -10.87 1.65
C GLU A 181 -10.95 -11.62 1.31
N ALA A 182 -10.56 -11.63 0.02
CA ALA A 182 -9.31 -12.24 -0.39
C ALA A 182 -8.11 -11.49 0.20
N ALA A 183 -8.09 -10.16 0.06
CA ALA A 183 -7.04 -9.32 0.62
C ALA A 183 -6.86 -9.54 2.14
N ARG A 184 -7.96 -9.70 2.89
CA ARG A 184 -7.94 -10.02 4.33
C ARG A 184 -7.22 -11.34 4.62
N VAL A 185 -7.51 -12.40 3.86
CA VAL A 185 -6.85 -13.71 4.02
C VAL A 185 -5.36 -13.63 3.69
N LEU A 186 -4.99 -12.94 2.60
CA LEU A 186 -3.58 -12.77 2.24
C LEU A 186 -2.84 -11.88 3.25
N CYS A 187 -3.48 -10.82 3.76
CA CYS A 187 -2.98 -9.94 4.82
C CYS A 187 -2.66 -10.74 6.09
N GLU A 188 -3.59 -11.59 6.55
CA GLU A 188 -3.36 -12.47 7.69
C GLU A 188 -2.20 -13.44 7.44
N ALA A 189 -2.15 -14.05 6.25
CA ALA A 189 -1.08 -14.98 5.90
C ALA A 189 0.31 -14.34 5.91
N MET A 190 0.43 -13.07 5.54
CA MET A 190 1.67 -12.30 5.62
C MET A 190 2.07 -11.91 7.06
N GLY A 191 1.20 -12.12 8.04
CA GLY A 191 1.40 -11.74 9.43
C GLY A 191 0.96 -10.31 9.75
N LEU A 192 0.26 -9.64 8.84
CA LEU A 192 -0.25 -8.29 9.05
C LEU A 192 -1.53 -8.29 9.86
N SER A 193 -1.85 -7.15 10.47
CA SER A 193 -2.99 -6.96 11.37
C SER A 193 -4.02 -5.96 10.86
N PHE A 194 -3.71 -5.20 9.82
CA PHE A 194 -4.69 -4.33 9.18
C PHE A 194 -4.26 -3.95 7.77
N PHE A 195 -5.21 -3.43 7.00
CA PHE A 195 -4.92 -2.67 5.79
C PHE A 195 -5.97 -1.56 5.60
N CYS A 196 -5.56 -0.45 4.99
CA CYS A 196 -6.45 0.63 4.61
C CYS A 196 -6.87 0.47 3.15
N VAL A 197 -8.17 0.47 2.92
CA VAL A 197 -8.75 0.41 1.57
C VAL A 197 -9.07 1.84 1.15
N THR A 198 -8.39 2.33 0.13
CA THR A 198 -8.45 3.72 -0.34
C THR A 198 -8.70 3.76 -1.83
N ASP A 199 -9.78 3.12 -2.27
CA ASP A 199 -10.19 3.15 -3.67
C ASP A 199 -10.40 4.59 -4.16
N HIS A 200 -10.17 4.82 -5.45
CA HIS A 200 -10.29 6.16 -6.03
C HIS A 200 -11.75 6.66 -6.00
N SER A 201 -11.93 7.93 -5.66
CA SER A 201 -13.26 8.55 -5.63
C SER A 201 -14.03 8.42 -6.94
N TYR A 202 -13.34 8.59 -8.07
CA TYR A 202 -13.96 8.54 -9.39
C TYR A 202 -14.42 7.11 -9.75
N ASP A 203 -13.77 6.07 -9.23
CA ASP A 203 -14.26 4.70 -9.36
C ASP A 203 -15.47 4.43 -8.46
N LEU A 204 -15.50 5.04 -7.28
CA LEU A 204 -16.50 4.79 -6.25
C LEU A 204 -17.85 5.45 -6.51
N ASP A 205 -17.90 6.46 -7.38
CA ASP A 205 -19.13 7.08 -7.84
C ASP A 205 -19.75 6.43 -9.08
N ASP A 206 -19.12 5.40 -9.65
CA ASP A 206 -19.64 4.69 -10.81
C ASP A 206 -20.83 3.76 -10.53
N ARG A 207 -21.54 3.41 -11.62
CA ARG A 207 -22.47 2.29 -11.64
C ARG A 207 -21.76 0.95 -11.42
N LEU A 208 -22.49 -0.01 -10.85
CA LEU A 208 -21.98 -1.38 -10.66
C LEU A 208 -21.68 -2.12 -11.99
N ASP A 209 -22.40 -1.77 -13.06
CA ASP A 209 -22.31 -2.41 -14.38
C ASP A 209 -21.48 -1.59 -15.39
N SER A 210 -20.98 -0.41 -15.01
CA SER A 210 -20.22 0.45 -15.91
C SER A 210 -19.32 1.42 -15.16
N TYR A 211 -18.02 1.34 -15.44
CA TYR A 211 -16.97 2.25 -14.96
C TYR A 211 -16.82 3.56 -15.77
N LEU A 212 -17.79 3.83 -16.66
CA LEU A 212 -17.80 5.02 -17.54
C LEU A 212 -18.97 5.93 -17.24
N ILE A 213 -19.81 5.55 -16.28
CA ILE A 213 -21.09 6.19 -16.02
C ILE A 213 -21.23 6.31 -14.52
N ASN A 214 -21.03 7.53 -14.04
CA ASN A 214 -21.26 7.86 -12.64
C ASN A 214 -22.74 7.65 -12.27
N ASP A 215 -22.98 7.16 -11.06
CA ASP A 215 -24.28 6.98 -10.42
C ASP A 215 -24.36 7.89 -9.18
N PRO A 216 -25.25 8.91 -9.19
CA PRO A 216 -25.39 9.82 -8.05
C PRO A 216 -25.86 9.13 -6.77
N GLU A 217 -26.39 7.90 -6.84
CA GLU A 217 -26.74 7.09 -5.68
C GLU A 217 -25.54 6.37 -5.06
N LEU A 218 -24.33 6.46 -5.64
CA LEU A 218 -23.08 5.92 -5.12
C LEU A 218 -23.17 4.45 -4.68
N PRO A 219 -23.67 3.54 -5.54
CA PRO A 219 -23.90 2.15 -5.17
C PRO A 219 -22.59 1.42 -4.83
N LYS A 220 -21.47 1.73 -5.51
CA LYS A 220 -20.14 1.18 -5.22
C LYS A 220 -19.64 1.62 -3.84
N TRP A 221 -19.59 2.93 -3.56
CA TRP A 221 -19.26 3.46 -2.22
C TRP A 221 -20.10 2.83 -1.09
N LYS A 222 -21.42 2.76 -1.28
CA LYS A 222 -22.33 2.16 -0.29
C LYS A 222 -22.10 0.66 -0.12
N SER A 223 -21.64 -0.04 -1.15
CA SER A 223 -21.34 -1.48 -1.11
C SER A 223 -19.99 -1.74 -0.43
N LEU A 224 -18.95 -0.98 -0.79
CA LEU A 224 -17.65 -0.98 -0.14
C LEU A 224 -17.80 -0.85 1.39
N ASN A 225 -18.54 0.16 1.85
CA ASN A 225 -18.76 0.39 3.27
C ASN A 225 -19.48 -0.77 3.96
N ARG A 226 -20.51 -1.34 3.32
CA ARG A 226 -21.28 -2.48 3.86
C ARG A 226 -20.44 -3.75 3.95
N GLU A 227 -19.59 -4.00 2.94
CA GLU A 227 -18.70 -5.14 2.92
C GLU A 227 -17.61 -5.02 4.00
N ILE A 228 -17.01 -3.83 4.16
CA ILE A 228 -16.08 -3.57 5.26
C ILE A 228 -16.74 -3.78 6.63
N ASP A 229 -17.97 -3.28 6.81
CA ASP A 229 -18.73 -3.51 8.05
C ASP A 229 -18.89 -5.00 8.33
N ALA A 230 -19.38 -5.78 7.34
CA ALA A 230 -19.57 -7.22 7.48
C ALA A 230 -18.25 -7.99 7.75
N LEU A 231 -17.15 -7.61 7.09
CA LEU A 231 -15.85 -8.25 7.28
C LEU A 231 -15.21 -7.92 8.62
N ASN A 232 -15.53 -6.76 9.21
CA ASN A 232 -15.07 -6.34 10.53
C ASN A 232 -16.01 -6.75 11.69
N GLU A 233 -17.23 -7.23 11.41
CA GLU A 233 -18.20 -7.64 12.45
C GLU A 233 -17.68 -8.80 13.31
N HIS A 234 -16.94 -9.72 12.70
CA HIS A 234 -16.31 -10.83 13.41
C HIS A 234 -14.95 -10.40 13.93
N GLN A 235 -14.64 -10.74 15.19
CA GLN A 235 -13.31 -10.52 15.73
C GLN A 235 -12.32 -11.40 14.97
N THR A 236 -11.49 -10.77 14.13
CA THR A 236 -10.41 -11.44 13.40
C THR A 236 -9.06 -10.83 13.79
N ASN A 237 -7.97 -11.47 13.36
CA ASN A 237 -6.62 -10.93 13.56
C ASN A 237 -6.28 -9.76 12.62
N VAL A 238 -7.19 -9.44 11.70
CA VAL A 238 -7.04 -8.38 10.69
C VAL A 238 -8.21 -7.40 10.75
N SER A 239 -7.92 -6.11 10.87
CA SER A 239 -8.91 -5.06 10.71
C SER A 239 -8.82 -4.43 9.32
N ILE A 240 -9.96 -4.22 8.67
CA ILE A 240 -10.01 -3.42 7.45
C ILE A 240 -10.33 -1.97 7.85
N VAL A 241 -9.48 -1.02 7.47
CA VAL A 241 -9.72 0.41 7.71
C VAL A 241 -10.33 0.99 6.44
N ARG A 242 -11.54 1.54 6.53
CA ARG A 242 -12.16 2.18 5.38
C ARG A 242 -11.45 3.48 5.03
N GLY A 243 -11.46 3.81 3.75
CA GLY A 243 -11.02 5.09 3.27
C GLY A 243 -11.40 5.31 1.82
N GLU A 244 -10.85 6.38 1.29
CA GLU A 244 -11.06 6.86 -0.08
C GLU A 244 -9.79 7.62 -0.50
N GLU A 245 -9.35 7.43 -1.73
CA GLU A 245 -8.33 8.28 -2.34
C GLU A 245 -8.99 9.31 -3.26
N VAL A 246 -9.04 10.56 -2.79
CA VAL A 246 -9.68 11.65 -3.50
C VAL A 246 -8.66 12.39 -4.35
N THR A 247 -8.87 12.38 -5.67
CA THR A 247 -8.20 13.34 -6.55
C THR A 247 -8.77 14.73 -6.31
N CYS A 248 -7.91 15.64 -5.88
CA CYS A 248 -8.30 17.01 -5.55
C CYS A 248 -7.26 18.01 -6.06
N ARG A 249 -7.64 19.29 -6.09
CA ARG A 249 -6.76 20.36 -6.59
C ARG A 249 -5.85 20.84 -5.47
N SER A 250 -4.55 20.79 -5.72
CA SER A 250 -3.54 21.56 -4.97
C SER A 250 -3.77 23.07 -5.10
N GLU A 251 -3.05 23.85 -4.31
CA GLU A 251 -3.03 25.31 -4.40
C GLU A 251 -2.73 25.81 -5.83
N HIS A 252 -1.90 25.09 -6.59
CA HIS A 252 -1.53 25.44 -7.96
C HIS A 252 -2.58 24.99 -9.01
N GLY A 253 -3.73 24.48 -8.57
CA GLY A 253 -4.79 23.98 -9.45
C GLY A 253 -4.43 22.66 -10.15
N ARG A 254 -3.39 21.97 -9.70
CA ARG A 254 -2.98 20.64 -10.21
C ARG A 254 -3.62 19.54 -9.39
N ASN A 255 -3.96 18.43 -10.02
CA ASN A 255 -4.48 17.25 -9.34
C ASN A 255 -3.39 16.61 -8.49
N VAL A 256 -3.75 16.34 -7.25
CA VAL A 256 -2.99 15.58 -6.25
C VAL A 256 -3.95 14.62 -5.56
N HIS A 257 -3.41 13.58 -4.95
CA HIS A 257 -4.21 12.57 -4.27
C HIS A 257 -4.16 12.74 -2.76
N LEU A 258 -5.34 12.69 -2.14
CA LEU A 258 -5.57 12.83 -0.71
C LEU A 258 -6.27 11.59 -0.18
N LEU A 259 -5.64 10.89 0.77
CA LEU A 259 -6.28 9.77 1.45
C LEU A 259 -7.16 10.29 2.58
N LEU A 260 -8.42 9.87 2.60
CA LEU A 260 -9.34 10.07 3.70
C LEU A 260 -9.60 8.74 4.39
N LEU A 261 -9.12 8.57 5.63
CA LEU A 261 -9.27 7.33 6.39
C LEU A 261 -10.36 7.47 7.46
N GLY A 262 -11.20 6.44 7.58
CA GLY A 262 -12.29 6.35 8.55
C GLY A 262 -13.58 7.10 8.16
N GLY A 263 -13.63 7.72 6.98
CA GLY A 263 -14.79 8.47 6.50
C GLY A 263 -15.92 7.59 5.97
N ARG A 264 -17.17 8.02 6.18
CA ARG A 264 -18.37 7.46 5.51
C ARG A 264 -19.02 8.44 4.53
N ARG A 265 -18.59 9.70 4.59
CA ARG A 265 -18.95 10.72 3.62
C ARG A 265 -18.03 10.60 2.41
N PHE A 266 -18.64 10.43 1.24
CA PHE A 266 -17.97 10.41 -0.05
C PHE A 266 -17.58 11.83 -0.51
N PHE A 267 -16.42 11.95 -1.17
CA PHE A 267 -16.00 13.18 -1.85
C PHE A 267 -15.67 12.89 -3.31
N SER A 268 -16.37 13.55 -4.24
CA SER A 268 -16.05 13.42 -5.67
C SER A 268 -14.64 13.92 -6.00
N GLY A 269 -13.97 13.26 -6.94
CA GLY A 269 -12.63 13.62 -7.38
C GLY A 269 -12.34 13.13 -8.80
N SER A 270 -13.01 13.69 -9.81
CA SER A 270 -12.95 13.15 -11.18
C SER A 270 -11.71 13.56 -11.99
N GLY A 271 -10.82 14.37 -11.43
CA GLY A 271 -9.89 15.18 -12.23
C GLY A 271 -8.84 14.39 -13.00
N ASP A 272 -8.52 13.16 -12.59
CA ASP A 272 -7.53 12.33 -13.27
C ASP A 272 -7.99 10.90 -13.57
N GLY A 273 -9.26 10.55 -13.33
CA GLY A 273 -9.86 9.25 -13.67
C GLY A 273 -10.07 9.00 -15.17
N ALA A 274 -9.69 9.96 -16.03
CA ALA A 274 -9.72 9.85 -17.50
C ALA A 274 -11.08 9.51 -18.16
N GLU A 275 -12.17 9.39 -17.40
CA GLU A 275 -13.55 9.14 -17.89
C GLU A 275 -14.04 10.23 -18.84
N GLN A 276 -13.72 11.50 -18.53
CA GLN A 276 -14.06 12.66 -19.35
C GLN A 276 -12.81 13.30 -19.95
N TRP A 277 -12.55 12.95 -21.21
CA TRP A 277 -11.39 13.46 -21.95
C TRP A 277 -11.22 14.98 -21.84
N LEU A 278 -10.01 15.39 -21.43
CA LEU A 278 -9.55 16.78 -21.29
C LEU A 278 -10.26 17.61 -20.20
N ARG A 279 -11.25 17.04 -19.49
CA ARG A 279 -11.88 17.65 -18.32
C ARG A 279 -11.16 17.20 -17.06
N THR A 280 -9.94 17.68 -16.90
CA THR A 280 -9.00 17.16 -15.90
C THR A 280 -9.01 17.95 -14.59
N ARG A 281 -10.06 18.72 -14.32
CA ARG A 281 -10.11 19.58 -13.15
C ARG A 281 -11.03 18.94 -12.12
N SER A 282 -10.45 18.38 -11.06
CA SER A 282 -11.20 17.84 -9.92
C SER A 282 -12.14 18.87 -9.32
N GLU A 283 -13.25 18.45 -8.72
CA GLU A 283 -14.34 19.27 -8.18
C GLU A 283 -13.91 20.08 -6.96
N HIS A 284 -13.09 19.49 -6.10
CA HIS A 284 -12.67 20.05 -4.83
C HIS A 284 -11.18 20.38 -4.82
N SER A 285 -10.80 21.42 -4.07
CA SER A 285 -9.42 21.61 -3.64
C SER A 285 -9.14 20.82 -2.36
N VAL A 286 -7.85 20.60 -2.08
CA VAL A 286 -7.39 20.04 -0.80
C VAL A 286 -8.04 20.78 0.36
N GLN A 287 -7.96 22.11 0.38
CA GLN A 287 -8.51 22.95 1.45
C GLN A 287 -10.03 22.79 1.62
N GLU A 288 -10.79 22.68 0.52
CA GLU A 288 -12.24 22.49 0.58
C GLU A 288 -12.62 21.15 1.22
N ILE A 289 -11.88 20.08 0.91
CA ILE A 289 -12.10 18.77 1.53
C ILE A 289 -11.71 18.82 3.01
N LEU A 290 -10.54 19.35 3.33
CA LEU A 290 -10.04 19.45 4.70
C LEU A 290 -10.98 20.24 5.63
N GLN A 291 -11.67 21.26 5.12
CA GLN A 291 -12.68 22.02 5.87
C GLN A 291 -14.02 21.31 6.04
N ARG A 292 -14.30 20.29 5.21
CA ARG A 292 -15.60 19.60 5.14
C ARG A 292 -15.56 18.17 5.65
N LYS A 293 -14.37 17.57 5.82
CA LYS A 293 -14.22 16.22 6.36
C LYS A 293 -14.86 16.11 7.74
N ASP A 294 -15.46 14.97 8.02
CA ASP A 294 -16.12 14.76 9.31
C ASP A 294 -15.08 14.68 10.45
N PRO A 295 -15.44 15.08 11.68
CA PRO A 295 -14.56 14.90 12.83
C PRO A 295 -14.12 13.45 13.01
N GLY A 296 -12.82 13.23 13.20
CA GLY A 296 -12.24 11.89 13.34
C GLY A 296 -11.85 11.20 12.03
N VAL A 297 -12.21 11.77 10.86
CA VAL A 297 -11.64 11.35 9.58
C VAL A 297 -10.23 11.90 9.45
N LEU A 298 -9.27 11.02 9.13
CA LEU A 298 -7.87 11.41 8.97
C LEU A 298 -7.55 11.68 7.50
N ALA A 299 -6.84 12.77 7.25
CA ALA A 299 -6.47 13.22 5.92
C ALA A 299 -4.94 13.15 5.74
N PHE A 300 -4.50 12.37 4.75
CA PHE A 300 -3.08 12.18 4.45
C PHE A 300 -2.76 12.60 3.02
N ALA A 301 -1.68 13.36 2.85
CA ALA A 301 -1.12 13.60 1.53
C ALA A 301 -0.53 12.30 0.98
N ALA A 302 -1.15 11.72 -0.06
CA ALA A 302 -0.68 10.52 -0.71
C ALA A 302 0.55 10.83 -1.56
N HIS A 303 1.63 10.05 -1.37
CA HIS A 303 2.87 10.08 -2.16
C HIS A 303 3.23 11.49 -2.70
N PRO A 304 3.37 12.50 -1.82
CA PRO A 304 3.17 13.90 -2.19
C PRO A 304 4.20 14.46 -3.16
N ARG A 305 5.36 13.81 -3.22
CA ARG A 305 6.55 14.23 -3.95
C ARG A 305 6.98 13.19 -5.00
N GLU A 306 6.14 12.19 -5.27
CA GLU A 306 6.43 11.26 -6.35
C GLU A 306 6.57 11.98 -7.70
N PRO A 307 7.52 11.57 -8.54
CA PRO A 307 7.72 12.20 -9.84
C PRO A 307 6.53 11.96 -10.76
N VAL A 308 5.86 13.04 -11.16
CA VAL A 308 4.76 12.97 -12.13
C VAL A 308 5.31 13.04 -13.55
N PRO A 309 5.09 12.01 -14.41
CA PRO A 309 5.52 12.03 -15.80
C PRO A 309 4.95 13.22 -16.57
N PHE A 310 5.73 13.74 -17.53
CA PHE A 310 5.36 14.92 -18.33
C PHE A 310 3.97 14.82 -18.96
N LEU A 311 3.64 13.65 -19.54
CA LEU A 311 2.35 13.43 -20.20
C LEU A 311 1.18 13.46 -19.21
N GLN A 312 1.32 12.86 -18.02
CA GLN A 312 0.27 12.92 -17.00
C GLN A 312 0.04 14.36 -16.51
N ARG A 313 1.12 15.14 -16.35
CA ARG A 313 1.01 16.57 -16.00
C ARG A 313 0.26 17.39 -17.05
N MET A 314 0.44 17.05 -18.33
CA MET A 314 -0.21 17.75 -19.45
C MET A 314 -1.65 17.27 -19.69
N LEU A 315 -1.89 15.95 -19.64
CA LEU A 315 -3.13 15.31 -20.09
C LEU A 315 -4.10 14.96 -18.97
N LEU A 316 -3.64 14.84 -17.73
CA LEU A 316 -4.47 14.60 -16.52
C LEU A 316 -4.38 15.74 -15.52
N GLY A 317 -3.64 16.81 -15.81
CA GLY A 317 -3.47 17.91 -14.87
C GLY A 317 -2.75 17.53 -13.56
N ARG A 318 -2.15 16.33 -13.48
CA ARG A 318 -1.42 15.85 -12.28
C ARG A 318 -0.26 16.76 -11.91
N GLY A 319 0.01 16.87 -10.62
CA GLY A 319 1.13 17.62 -10.07
C GLY A 319 1.50 17.11 -8.69
N ASN A 320 2.36 17.87 -8.01
CA ASN A 320 2.84 17.51 -6.68
C ASN A 320 2.18 18.41 -5.65
N TRP A 321 2.10 17.91 -4.42
CA TRP A 321 1.65 18.71 -3.27
C TRP A 321 2.54 19.95 -3.11
N SER A 322 1.91 21.11 -2.90
CA SER A 322 2.63 22.35 -2.63
C SER A 322 3.06 22.42 -1.16
N GLY A 323 4.04 23.28 -0.86
CA GLY A 323 4.42 23.54 0.52
C GLY A 323 3.26 24.08 1.36
N LYS A 324 2.38 24.90 0.76
CA LYS A 324 1.22 25.50 1.42
C LYS A 324 0.11 24.48 1.69
N ASP A 325 -0.14 23.57 0.76
CA ASP A 325 -1.08 22.45 0.99
C ASP A 325 -0.59 21.58 2.15
N LEU A 326 0.71 21.29 2.18
CA LEU A 326 1.33 20.55 3.28
C LEU A 326 1.34 21.33 4.60
N HIS A 327 1.05 22.63 4.61
CA HIS A 327 0.97 23.50 5.80
C HIS A 327 -0.42 23.62 6.40
N ASP A 328 -1.46 23.04 5.78
CA ASP A 328 -2.83 23.16 6.30
C ASP A 328 -3.00 22.42 7.64
N ASP A 329 -3.47 23.11 8.66
CA ASP A 329 -3.61 22.59 10.03
C ASP A 329 -4.62 21.43 10.16
N ASN A 330 -5.49 21.23 9.17
CA ASN A 330 -6.44 20.12 9.14
C ASN A 330 -5.88 18.88 8.41
N LEU A 331 -4.68 18.95 7.85
CA LEU A 331 -3.97 17.80 7.29
C LEU A 331 -3.29 17.01 8.41
N ASP A 332 -3.74 15.77 8.62
CA ASP A 332 -3.27 14.92 9.72
C ASP A 332 -1.89 14.31 9.44
N GLY A 333 -1.54 14.09 8.17
CA GLY A 333 -0.30 13.41 7.84
C GLY A 333 0.16 13.39 6.38
N ILE A 334 1.26 12.67 6.16
CA ILE A 334 1.90 12.45 4.88
C ILE A 334 2.25 10.96 4.73
N GLN A 335 1.88 10.36 3.60
CA GLN A 335 2.36 9.04 3.19
C GLN A 335 3.51 9.21 2.18
N PHE A 336 4.75 9.39 2.65
CA PHE A 336 5.91 9.55 1.76
C PHE A 336 6.60 8.24 1.39
N LEU A 337 6.29 7.14 2.09
CA LEU A 337 6.79 5.81 1.74
C LEU A 337 5.68 5.06 1.00
N ASN A 338 5.79 4.98 -0.32
CA ASN A 338 4.78 4.37 -1.19
C ASN A 338 5.39 3.27 -2.05
N GLY A 339 5.48 2.05 -1.52
CA GLY A 339 5.91 0.85 -2.26
C GLY A 339 7.35 0.84 -2.82
N LYS A 340 8.13 1.92 -2.71
CA LYS A 340 9.50 2.06 -3.23
C LYS A 340 10.31 3.13 -2.48
N ILE A 341 11.64 3.00 -2.52
CA ILE A 341 12.60 3.98 -1.98
C ILE A 341 13.27 4.70 -3.15
N ASP A 342 12.68 5.81 -3.59
CA ASP A 342 13.16 6.61 -4.73
C ASP A 342 13.39 8.09 -4.36
N GLU A 343 13.43 8.98 -5.35
CA GLU A 343 13.57 10.42 -5.13
C GLU A 343 12.32 11.04 -4.47
N GLY A 344 11.14 10.51 -4.74
CA GLY A 344 9.88 10.95 -4.13
C GLY A 344 9.84 10.63 -2.64
N TYR A 345 10.32 9.45 -2.26
CA TYR A 345 10.55 9.09 -0.85
C TYR A 345 11.48 10.09 -0.15
N ARG A 346 12.62 10.42 -0.74
CA ARG A 346 13.62 11.32 -0.13
C ARG A 346 13.08 12.74 0.04
N ASP A 347 12.48 13.32 -1.01
CA ASP A 347 11.91 14.67 -0.93
C ASP A 347 10.70 14.70 0.02
N GLY A 348 9.85 13.67 0.01
CA GLY A 348 8.73 13.54 0.94
C GLY A 348 9.16 13.46 2.41
N TYR A 349 10.18 12.65 2.70
CA TYR A 349 10.80 12.58 4.02
C TYR A 349 11.35 13.96 4.47
N GLU A 350 12.07 14.66 3.60
CA GLU A 350 12.58 16.01 3.91
C GLU A 350 11.44 17.02 4.18
N LYS A 351 10.35 16.96 3.40
CA LYS A 351 9.17 17.81 3.66
C LYS A 351 8.53 17.48 5.00
N TRP A 352 8.42 16.21 5.36
CA TRP A 352 7.90 15.78 6.66
C TRP A 352 8.75 16.32 7.81
N ILE A 353 10.07 16.16 7.77
CA ILE A 353 10.99 16.73 8.78
C ILE A 353 10.85 18.25 8.87
N ALA A 354 10.72 18.94 7.74
CA ALA A 354 10.51 20.39 7.73
C ALA A 354 9.17 20.81 8.38
N GLN A 355 8.15 19.95 8.41
CA GLN A 355 6.92 20.21 9.18
C GLN A 355 7.14 20.01 10.68
N LEU A 356 7.80 18.91 11.06
CA LEU A 356 8.08 18.61 12.47
C LEU A 356 8.92 19.71 13.13
N LEU A 357 9.95 20.22 12.43
CA LEU A 357 10.79 21.32 12.89
C LEU A 357 10.03 22.64 13.06
N ARG A 358 8.88 22.82 12.40
CA ARG A 358 7.97 23.95 12.63
C ARG A 358 7.04 23.76 13.83
N GLY A 359 7.14 22.62 14.53
CA GLY A 359 6.25 22.28 15.65
C GLY A 359 4.95 21.62 15.22
N ARG A 360 4.79 21.27 13.94
CA ARG A 360 3.58 20.62 13.44
C ARG A 360 3.63 19.13 13.73
N ARG A 361 2.55 18.60 14.31
CA ARG A 361 2.42 17.19 14.68
C ARG A 361 1.87 16.34 13.54
N ILE A 362 2.48 16.47 12.36
CA ILE A 362 2.04 15.77 11.15
C ILE A 362 2.55 14.32 11.15
N VAL A 363 1.64 13.37 10.98
CA VAL A 363 1.93 11.93 11.08
C VAL A 363 2.52 11.41 9.77
N ALA A 364 3.57 10.60 9.85
CA ALA A 364 4.09 9.86 8.71
C ALA A 364 3.46 8.48 8.62
N LEU A 365 3.13 8.05 7.39
CA LEU A 365 2.65 6.71 7.05
C LEU A 365 3.45 6.06 5.92
N ALA A 366 3.39 4.74 5.91
CA ALA A 366 3.85 3.89 4.83
C ALA A 366 2.67 3.08 4.27
N GLY A 367 2.61 3.00 2.94
CA GLY A 367 1.65 2.16 2.21
C GLY A 367 2.28 1.69 0.92
N ASN A 368 1.55 0.86 0.17
CA ASN A 368 2.07 0.34 -1.10
C ASN A 368 1.31 0.80 -2.33
N ASP A 369 0.13 1.41 -2.20
CA ASP A 369 -0.68 1.80 -3.36
C ASP A 369 -0.87 0.57 -4.28
N ALA A 370 -1.30 -0.52 -3.62
CA ALA A 370 -1.33 -1.85 -4.21
C ALA A 370 -2.73 -2.14 -4.78
N HIS A 371 -2.82 -2.32 -6.09
CA HIS A 371 -4.02 -2.73 -6.82
C HIS A 371 -4.14 -4.25 -6.93
N GLY A 372 -4.17 -4.94 -5.79
CA GLY A 372 -4.15 -6.41 -5.76
C GLY A 372 -2.82 -7.04 -6.17
N ASN A 373 -1.72 -6.30 -6.05
CA ASN A 373 -0.36 -6.75 -6.33
C ASN A 373 0.24 -7.49 -5.12
N PHE A 374 -0.05 -8.78 -4.92
CA PHE A 374 0.40 -9.48 -3.70
C PHE A 374 1.80 -10.08 -3.80
N SER A 375 2.09 -10.80 -4.89
CA SER A 375 3.45 -11.33 -5.16
C SER A 375 4.20 -10.46 -6.17
N ARG A 376 3.48 -9.83 -7.09
CA ARG A 376 4.04 -9.12 -8.23
C ARG A 376 3.11 -8.02 -8.71
N PHE A 377 3.69 -6.85 -8.91
CA PHE A 377 3.03 -5.73 -9.58
C PHE A 377 2.94 -5.99 -11.09
N ARG A 378 1.77 -5.77 -11.68
CA ARG A 378 1.53 -5.85 -13.13
C ARG A 378 0.72 -4.64 -13.57
N GLN A 379 1.27 -3.76 -14.40
CA GLN A 379 0.53 -2.60 -14.93
C GLN A 379 0.93 -2.28 -16.38
N LEU A 380 0.25 -1.34 -17.05
CA LEU A 380 0.63 -0.91 -18.41
C LEU A 380 2.02 -0.28 -18.41
N SER A 381 2.86 -0.78 -19.30
CA SER A 381 4.13 -0.14 -19.65
C SER A 381 3.94 0.87 -20.77
N ILE A 382 3.35 0.40 -21.87
CA ILE A 382 2.95 1.22 -23.02
C ILE A 382 1.48 0.91 -23.27
N PRO A 383 0.60 1.93 -23.24
CA PRO A 383 -0.84 1.71 -23.36
C PRO A 383 -1.17 0.94 -24.63
N PHE A 384 -2.03 -0.08 -24.49
CA PHE A 384 -2.46 -0.97 -25.58
C PHE A 384 -1.37 -1.84 -26.21
N VAL A 385 -0.11 -1.77 -25.76
CA VAL A 385 1.03 -2.48 -26.36
C VAL A 385 1.62 -3.52 -25.42
N SER A 386 2.00 -3.14 -24.20
CA SER A 386 2.76 -4.02 -23.30
C SER A 386 2.52 -3.76 -21.81
N LEU A 387 2.79 -4.80 -21.02
CA LEU A 387 2.81 -4.75 -19.56
C LEU A 387 4.21 -4.51 -19.01
N ARG A 388 4.27 -3.96 -17.81
CA ARG A 388 5.45 -3.90 -16.96
C ARG A 388 5.18 -4.72 -15.70
N GLU A 389 6.20 -5.44 -15.27
CA GLU A 389 6.21 -6.14 -13.99
C GLU A 389 7.26 -5.51 -13.05
N SER A 390 6.98 -5.53 -11.75
CA SER A 390 7.87 -4.97 -10.72
C SER A 390 7.63 -5.65 -9.36
N ASP A 391 8.59 -5.47 -8.44
CA ASP A 391 8.44 -5.80 -7.02
C ASP A 391 8.12 -4.54 -6.17
N ASN A 392 7.92 -3.39 -6.81
CA ASN A 392 7.46 -2.16 -6.15
C ASN A 392 5.94 -2.17 -6.05
N GLN A 393 5.38 -1.41 -5.10
CA GLN A 393 3.92 -1.30 -4.89
C GLN A 393 3.24 -2.66 -4.69
N VAL A 394 3.97 -3.57 -4.04
CA VAL A 394 3.48 -4.90 -3.67
C VAL A 394 2.88 -4.81 -2.26
N PHE A 395 1.66 -5.31 -2.10
CA PHE A 395 0.90 -5.26 -0.87
C PHE A 395 1.73 -5.75 0.32
N GLY A 396 1.76 -4.98 1.40
CA GLY A 396 2.41 -5.35 2.66
C GLY A 396 3.93 -5.30 2.66
N ARG A 397 4.59 -4.79 1.60
CA ARG A 397 6.06 -4.61 1.59
C ARG A 397 6.48 -3.45 2.48
N MET A 398 5.99 -2.24 2.17
CA MET A 398 6.12 -1.06 3.02
C MET A 398 4.97 -1.02 4.00
N ARG A 399 5.25 -0.90 5.30
CA ARG A 399 4.27 -1.16 6.35
C ARG A 399 4.23 -0.02 7.36
N THR A 400 3.02 0.31 7.79
CA THR A 400 2.78 1.15 8.96
C THR A 400 2.57 0.23 10.17
N GLY A 401 3.38 0.40 11.21
CA GLY A 401 3.11 -0.20 12.52
C GLY A 401 2.39 0.80 13.42
N VAL A 402 1.28 0.43 14.04
CA VAL A 402 0.47 1.29 14.90
C VAL A 402 0.37 0.67 16.29
N LYS A 403 0.63 1.46 17.34
CA LYS A 403 0.40 1.03 18.71
C LYS A 403 -1.05 1.26 19.13
N VAL A 404 -1.71 0.21 19.56
CA VAL A 404 -3.10 0.25 20.04
C VAL A 404 -3.21 -0.33 21.46
N ASP A 405 -3.84 0.43 22.35
CA ASP A 405 -4.06 0.02 23.73
C ASP A 405 -5.41 -0.72 23.92
N MET A 406 -6.20 -0.79 22.85
CA MET A 406 -7.52 -1.43 22.80
C MET A 406 -7.47 -2.70 21.95
N PRO A 407 -8.48 -3.59 22.05
CA PRO A 407 -8.67 -4.66 21.08
C PRO A 407 -8.60 -4.14 19.64
N LEU A 408 -7.93 -4.90 18.78
CA LEU A 408 -7.78 -4.57 17.38
C LEU A 408 -9.16 -4.32 16.75
N SER A 409 -9.31 -3.13 16.17
CA SER A 409 -10.51 -2.68 15.46
C SER A 409 -10.13 -1.51 14.58
N GLU A 410 -10.97 -1.20 13.60
CA GLU A 410 -10.80 -0.05 12.72
C GLU A 410 -10.61 1.24 13.53
N LYS A 411 -11.45 1.43 14.55
CA LYS A 411 -11.37 2.57 15.47
C LYS A 411 -10.04 2.62 16.21
N ALA A 412 -9.57 1.50 16.74
CA ALA A 412 -8.30 1.44 17.48
C ALA A 412 -7.11 1.81 16.58
N ILE A 413 -7.09 1.33 15.34
CA ILE A 413 -6.06 1.68 14.35
C ILE A 413 -6.11 3.16 14.02
N LEU A 414 -7.29 3.71 13.69
CA LEU A 414 -7.45 5.14 13.39
C LEU A 414 -7.04 6.03 14.57
N GLU A 415 -7.42 5.66 15.80
CA GLU A 415 -7.02 6.40 17.00
C GLU A 415 -5.50 6.38 17.18
N GLY A 416 -4.85 5.22 17.05
CA GLY A 416 -3.40 5.10 17.12
C GLY A 416 -2.69 5.95 16.06
N ILE A 417 -3.17 5.93 14.81
CA ILE A 417 -2.64 6.77 13.73
C ILE A 417 -2.83 8.26 14.05
N SER A 418 -4.03 8.67 14.48
CA SER A 418 -4.35 10.08 14.79
C SER A 418 -3.47 10.66 15.90
N LEU A 419 -3.05 9.82 16.84
CA LEU A 419 -2.16 10.20 17.94
C LEU A 419 -0.69 10.19 17.53
N GLY A 420 -0.35 9.84 16.28
CA GLY A 420 1.03 9.68 15.83
C GLY A 420 1.74 8.48 16.45
N ARG A 421 0.98 7.49 16.96
CA ARG A 421 1.52 6.26 17.56
C ARG A 421 1.93 5.26 16.47
N ALA A 422 2.68 5.72 15.48
CA ALA A 422 3.01 4.97 14.28
C ALA A 422 4.51 4.89 13.97
N ILE A 423 4.91 3.79 13.34
CA ILE A 423 6.23 3.56 12.75
C ILE A 423 6.06 3.24 11.25
N LEU A 424 7.10 3.49 10.45
CA LEU A 424 7.19 3.08 9.05
C LEU A 424 8.30 2.04 8.94
N THR A 425 8.04 0.89 8.33
CA THR A 425 9.01 -0.20 8.26
C THR A 425 8.83 -1.06 7.01
N ASP A 426 9.91 -1.66 6.52
CA ASP A 426 9.87 -2.77 5.56
C ASP A 426 10.45 -4.08 6.13
N GLY A 427 10.75 -4.13 7.43
CA GLY A 427 11.36 -5.27 8.11
C GLY A 427 11.42 -5.11 9.63
N PRO A 428 12.48 -4.48 10.18
CA PRO A 428 12.69 -4.34 11.62
C PRO A 428 11.62 -3.46 12.28
N VAL A 429 11.46 -3.55 13.59
CA VAL A 429 10.53 -2.68 14.35
C VAL A 429 11.23 -2.00 15.51
N ILE A 430 10.78 -0.80 15.85
CA ILE A 430 11.30 0.00 16.97
C ILE A 430 10.20 0.20 18.00
N ASP A 431 10.56 0.01 19.27
CA ASP A 431 9.82 0.50 20.41
C ASP A 431 10.65 1.53 21.18
N ALA A 432 10.03 2.61 21.61
CA ALA A 432 10.68 3.66 22.38
C ALA A 432 9.73 4.23 23.45
N VAL A 433 10.30 4.49 24.62
CA VAL A 433 9.62 5.12 25.76
C VAL A 433 10.49 6.25 26.28
N VAL A 434 9.88 7.41 26.49
CA VAL A 434 10.46 8.54 27.22
C VAL A 434 9.82 8.60 28.60
N GLN A 435 10.65 8.64 29.64
CA GLN A 435 10.24 8.85 31.02
C GLN A 435 10.76 10.21 31.50
N ASN A 436 9.89 11.06 32.04
CA ASN A 436 10.31 12.33 32.63
C ASN A 436 10.81 12.16 34.08
N ALA A 437 11.38 13.22 34.65
CA ALA A 437 11.87 13.24 36.04
C ALA A 437 10.80 12.91 37.10
N TYR A 438 9.51 13.06 36.77
CA TYR A 438 8.38 12.76 37.66
C TYR A 438 7.85 11.33 37.51
N GLY A 439 8.45 10.51 36.63
CA GLY A 439 8.05 9.13 36.38
C GLY A 439 6.94 8.94 35.33
N GLY A 440 6.45 10.02 34.72
CA GLY A 440 5.50 9.96 33.60
C GLY A 440 6.16 9.38 32.35
N LYS A 441 5.47 8.46 31.67
CA LYS A 441 5.98 7.74 30.49
C LYS A 441 5.13 8.03 29.26
N CYS A 442 5.78 8.18 28.11
CA CYS A 442 5.09 8.27 26.82
C CYS A 442 5.90 7.56 25.71
N THR A 443 5.21 7.19 24.63
CA THR A 443 5.81 6.60 23.42
C THR A 443 5.64 7.54 22.22
N PHE A 444 6.02 7.11 21.02
CA PHE A 444 5.86 7.89 19.78
C PHE A 444 4.42 8.38 19.64
N GLY A 445 4.27 9.63 19.21
CA GLY A 445 3.00 10.38 19.21
C GLY A 445 2.68 11.10 20.53
N GLY A 446 3.24 10.63 21.65
CA GLY A 446 3.05 11.22 22.97
C GLY A 446 3.86 12.49 23.23
N THR A 447 3.59 13.14 24.36
CA THR A 447 4.31 14.32 24.85
C THR A 447 4.83 14.07 26.25
N SER A 448 6.11 14.36 26.46
CA SER A 448 6.76 14.36 27.77
C SER A 448 6.99 15.80 28.23
N HIS A 449 6.82 16.04 29.54
CA HIS A 449 6.97 17.36 30.14
C HIS A 449 8.12 17.39 31.14
N GLY A 450 8.92 18.46 31.10
CA GLY A 450 9.92 18.81 32.11
C GLY A 450 11.32 19.04 31.54
N ALA A 451 12.31 19.23 32.41
CA ALA A 451 13.67 19.58 32.00
C ALA A 451 14.59 18.38 31.72
N THR A 452 14.24 17.19 32.22
CA THR A 452 15.09 15.99 32.11
C THR A 452 14.26 14.77 31.78
N HIS A 453 14.74 14.02 30.80
CA HIS A 453 14.07 12.86 30.24
C HIS A 453 15.04 11.70 30.10
N HIS A 454 14.58 10.51 30.45
CA HIS A 454 15.27 9.26 30.19
C HIS A 454 14.57 8.54 29.05
N LEU A 455 15.30 8.35 27.96
CA LEU A 455 14.84 7.68 26.77
C LEU A 455 15.36 6.25 26.77
N SER A 456 14.47 5.29 26.55
CA SER A 456 14.80 3.88 26.31
C SER A 456 14.24 3.46 24.97
N VAL A 457 15.07 2.83 24.14
CA VAL A 457 14.69 2.35 22.81
C VAL A 457 15.14 0.91 22.63
N ARG A 458 14.30 0.10 21.98
CA ARG A 458 14.60 -1.27 21.60
C ARG A 458 14.24 -1.49 20.14
N VAL A 459 15.07 -2.24 19.42
CA VAL A 459 14.89 -2.58 18.02
C VAL A 459 14.86 -4.10 17.91
N LEU A 460 13.90 -4.63 17.15
CA LEU A 460 13.82 -6.04 16.80
C LEU A 460 13.92 -6.22 15.29
N SER A 461 14.63 -7.26 14.87
CA SER A 461 14.70 -7.76 13.50
C SER A 461 14.60 -9.30 13.53
N SER A 462 14.77 -9.95 12.39
CA SER A 462 14.79 -11.41 12.23
C SER A 462 15.80 -11.82 11.18
N GLU A 463 16.05 -13.12 11.02
CA GLU A 463 16.91 -13.63 9.94
C GLU A 463 16.44 -13.18 8.55
N GLU A 464 15.12 -13.09 8.35
CA GLU A 464 14.52 -12.60 7.11
C GLU A 464 15.01 -11.18 6.75
N PHE A 465 15.06 -10.27 7.73
CA PHE A 465 15.38 -8.85 7.50
C PHE A 465 16.82 -8.47 7.87
N GLY A 466 17.63 -9.42 8.33
CA GLY A 466 19.04 -9.22 8.65
C GLY A 466 19.31 -8.62 10.02
N TYR A 467 20.59 -8.59 10.39
CA TYR A 467 21.03 -8.05 11.67
C TYR A 467 20.81 -6.56 11.75
N ILE A 468 20.49 -6.05 12.94
CA ILE A 468 20.41 -4.62 13.19
C ILE A 468 21.83 -4.05 13.04
N GLN A 469 22.04 -3.21 12.04
CA GLN A 469 23.33 -2.62 11.70
C GLN A 469 23.52 -1.28 12.41
N SER A 470 22.50 -0.44 12.45
CA SER A 470 22.58 0.85 13.11
C SER A 470 21.27 1.30 13.74
N LEU A 471 21.40 2.12 14.78
CA LEU A 471 20.32 2.87 15.42
C LEU A 471 20.75 4.33 15.55
N ARG A 472 19.92 5.24 15.04
CA ARG A 472 20.07 6.69 15.18
C ARG A 472 18.95 7.25 16.04
N VAL A 473 19.34 8.05 17.03
CA VAL A 473 18.44 8.88 17.85
C VAL A 473 18.59 10.32 17.39
N LEU A 474 17.51 10.91 16.92
CA LEU A 474 17.48 12.24 16.33
C LEU A 474 16.65 13.17 17.20
N ILE A 475 17.11 14.41 17.35
CA ILE A 475 16.37 15.49 18.01
C ILE A 475 16.13 16.65 17.05
N GLY A 476 14.88 17.11 17.00
CA GLY A 476 14.50 18.36 16.34
C GLY A 476 14.13 19.40 17.39
N GLU A 477 14.89 20.49 17.45
CA GLU A 477 14.49 21.67 18.22
C GLU A 477 13.46 22.48 17.42
N ILE A 478 12.34 22.84 18.04
CA ILE A 478 11.27 23.57 17.33
C ILE A 478 11.78 24.95 16.92
N GLY A 479 11.59 25.29 15.65
CA GLY A 479 12.11 26.50 15.01
C GLY A 479 13.52 26.37 14.43
N SER A 480 14.16 25.20 14.53
CA SER A 480 15.43 24.95 13.84
C SER A 480 15.21 24.59 12.36
N ASN A 481 16.30 24.57 11.57
CA ASN A 481 16.26 24.18 10.17
C ASN A 481 16.64 22.72 9.92
N LEU A 482 17.25 22.05 10.90
CA LEU A 482 17.78 20.69 10.79
C LEU A 482 17.67 19.97 12.13
N GLU A 483 17.51 18.65 12.07
CA GLU A 483 17.66 17.77 13.22
C GLU A 483 19.14 17.52 13.54
N LYS A 484 19.40 17.14 14.79
CA LYS A 484 20.73 16.75 15.26
C LYS A 484 20.71 15.28 15.65
N THR A 485 21.79 14.57 15.36
CA THR A 485 22.01 13.21 15.87
C THR A 485 22.47 13.29 17.32
N LEU A 486 21.68 12.73 18.24
CA LEU A 486 22.02 12.60 19.66
C LEU A 486 22.89 11.37 19.91
N LEU A 487 22.54 10.27 19.27
CA LEU A 487 23.22 8.99 19.35
C LEU A 487 23.19 8.34 17.99
N GLU A 488 24.31 7.79 17.56
CA GLU A 488 24.39 6.85 16.45
C GLU A 488 25.24 5.68 16.92
N HIS A 489 24.62 4.51 17.02
CA HIS A 489 25.30 3.28 17.37
C HIS A 489 25.35 2.38 16.15
N ASN A 490 26.53 1.86 15.85
CA ASN A 490 26.73 0.82 14.84
C ASN A 490 26.97 -0.50 15.56
N TYR A 491 26.13 -1.49 15.28
CA TYR A 491 26.20 -2.80 15.91
C TYR A 491 26.92 -3.82 15.01
N GLY A 492 27.42 -4.88 15.64
CA GLY A 492 27.70 -6.14 14.96
C GLY A 492 26.45 -7.04 14.89
N GLN A 493 26.66 -8.34 14.71
CA GLN A 493 25.58 -9.32 14.56
C GLN A 493 24.60 -9.36 15.74
N GLY A 494 23.30 -9.24 15.45
CA GLY A 494 22.21 -9.42 16.41
C GLY A 494 20.87 -8.88 15.92
N PHE A 495 19.79 -9.53 16.36
CA PHE A 495 18.41 -9.20 15.99
C PHE A 495 17.63 -8.45 17.07
N ASP A 496 18.23 -8.22 18.24
CA ASP A 496 17.65 -7.50 19.35
C ASP A 496 18.69 -6.55 19.94
N ARG A 497 18.35 -5.25 19.97
CA ARG A 497 19.23 -4.17 20.45
C ARG A 497 18.44 -3.20 21.30
N SER A 498 19.08 -2.69 22.34
CA SER A 498 18.49 -1.68 23.20
C SER A 498 19.51 -0.61 23.56
N GLU A 499 19.06 0.64 23.62
CA GLU A 499 19.87 1.78 24.07
C GLU A 499 19.09 2.61 25.07
N SER A 500 19.82 3.42 25.84
CA SER A 500 19.21 4.44 26.68
C SER A 500 20.03 5.72 26.67
N VAL A 501 19.34 6.86 26.61
CA VAL A 501 19.95 8.19 26.52
C VAL A 501 19.22 9.12 27.49
N THR A 502 19.97 9.97 28.19
CA THR A 502 19.38 11.04 28.99
C THR A 502 19.39 12.34 28.19
N LEU A 503 18.27 13.06 28.21
CA LEU A 503 18.04 14.27 27.43
C LEU A 503 17.67 15.41 28.38
N SER A 504 18.31 16.55 28.18
CA SER A 504 17.99 17.80 28.89
C SER A 504 17.84 18.94 27.88
N PRO A 505 16.79 18.92 27.03
CA PRO A 505 16.58 19.96 26.04
C PRO A 505 16.32 21.31 26.72
N THR A 506 16.77 22.40 26.08
CA THR A 506 16.61 23.78 26.58
C THR A 506 15.53 24.55 25.82
N ARG A 507 14.92 23.91 24.81
CA ARG A 507 13.78 24.42 24.03
C ARG A 507 12.77 23.29 23.79
N PRO A 508 11.50 23.63 23.47
CA PRO A 508 10.57 22.66 22.94
C PRO A 508 11.21 21.87 21.79
N SER A 509 11.03 20.56 21.79
CA SER A 509 11.71 19.66 20.87
C SER A 509 10.91 18.39 20.64
N TYR A 510 11.39 17.55 19.74
CA TYR A 510 10.94 16.16 19.62
C TYR A 510 12.13 15.25 19.42
N VAL A 511 11.95 13.96 19.75
CA VAL A 511 12.90 12.90 19.43
C VAL A 511 12.28 11.84 18.55
N ARG A 512 13.07 11.27 17.64
CA ARG A 512 12.67 10.13 16.81
C ARG A 512 13.85 9.22 16.53
N PHE A 513 13.53 8.05 15.99
CA PHE A 513 14.44 6.92 15.81
C PHE A 513 14.44 6.44 14.37
N GLU A 514 15.62 6.04 13.92
CA GLU A 514 15.83 5.30 12.68
C GLU A 514 16.70 4.10 12.95
N ALA A 515 16.31 2.93 12.47
CA ALA A 515 17.12 1.73 12.51
C ALA A 515 17.27 1.16 11.10
N PHE A 516 18.46 0.61 10.81
CA PHE A 516 18.77 -0.03 9.54
C PHE A 516 19.40 -1.39 9.79
N THR A 517 19.09 -2.35 8.93
CA THR A 517 19.67 -3.70 9.00
C THR A 517 20.79 -3.89 7.98
N SER A 518 21.55 -4.98 8.14
CA SER A 518 22.54 -5.43 7.18
C SER A 518 21.89 -5.88 5.87
N ARG A 519 22.59 -5.72 4.74
CA ARG A 519 22.15 -6.24 3.43
C ARG A 519 22.43 -7.73 3.25
N GLU A 520 23.48 -8.22 3.90
CA GLU A 520 23.94 -9.59 3.73
C GLU A 520 23.01 -10.56 4.42
N ASN A 521 22.74 -11.68 3.75
CA ASN A 521 21.92 -12.79 4.25
C ASN A 521 20.45 -12.43 4.58
N THR A 522 19.93 -11.31 4.05
CA THR A 522 18.49 -11.05 4.04
C THR A 522 17.81 -11.83 2.92
N PHE A 523 16.51 -12.04 3.04
CA PHE A 523 15.77 -12.84 2.05
C PHE A 523 15.82 -12.27 0.62
N ASP A 524 15.95 -10.95 0.46
CA ASP A 524 15.98 -10.28 -0.84
C ASP A 524 17.31 -9.55 -1.14
N ASN A 525 18.32 -9.71 -0.29
CA ASN A 525 19.62 -9.04 -0.34
C ASN A 525 19.53 -7.50 -0.32
N ARG A 526 18.49 -6.93 0.32
CA ARG A 526 18.33 -5.49 0.53
C ARG A 526 18.56 -5.13 1.99
N GLN A 527 18.82 -3.84 2.22
CA GLN A 527 18.84 -3.26 3.55
C GLN A 527 17.40 -2.90 3.92
N HIS A 528 16.98 -3.31 5.10
CA HIS A 528 15.67 -2.97 5.65
C HIS A 528 15.81 -1.88 6.72
N PHE A 529 14.70 -1.25 7.05
CA PHE A 529 14.70 -0.09 7.94
C PHE A 529 13.40 0.05 8.74
N CYS A 530 13.48 0.85 9.79
CA CYS A 530 12.34 1.32 10.55
C CYS A 530 12.53 2.79 10.91
N LEU A 531 11.51 3.60 10.70
CA LEU A 531 11.39 5.00 11.13
C LEU A 531 10.26 5.12 12.14
N THR A 532 10.36 6.06 13.07
CA THR A 532 9.30 6.33 14.06
C THR A 532 8.73 7.73 13.88
N ASN A 533 7.44 7.89 14.15
CA ASN A 533 6.89 9.21 14.44
C ASN A 533 7.49 9.78 15.75
N PRO A 534 7.50 11.11 15.92
CA PRO A 534 8.20 11.75 17.03
C PRO A 534 7.55 11.50 18.41
N ILE A 535 8.38 11.49 19.44
CA ILE A 535 7.99 11.75 20.83
C ILE A 535 8.25 13.22 21.12
N TRP A 536 7.23 13.98 21.49
CA TRP A 536 7.32 15.41 21.74
C TRP A 536 7.84 15.69 23.14
N ILE A 537 8.63 16.76 23.29
CA ILE A 537 9.18 17.21 24.56
C ILE A 537 8.83 18.69 24.76
N ASP A 538 8.01 18.94 25.77
CA ASP A 538 7.66 20.27 26.26
C ASP A 538 8.40 20.54 27.58
N LEU A 539 8.81 21.78 27.80
CA LEU A 539 9.62 22.18 28.96
C LEU A 539 8.80 22.63 30.16
#